data_AF-A0A1L5L256-F1
#
_entry.id   AF-A0A1L5L256-F1
#
_cell.length_a   1.000
_cell.length_b   1.000
_cell.length_c   1.000
_cell.angle_alpha   90.00
_cell.angle_beta   90.00
_cell.angle_gamma   90.00
#
_symmetry.space_group_name_H-M   'P 1'
#
loop_
_entity.id
_entity.type
_entity.pdbx_description
1 polymer ?
#
loop_
_entity_poly.entity_id
_entity_poly.type
_entity_poly.pdbx_seq_one_letter_code
_entity_poly.pdbx_strand_id
1 'polypeptide(L)'
;MNADNNDWLNWQSVIGSRKVWRFSPNAANSDFTATNIHVTSHGTEFTLQTPTGSVDVLLPLPGRHNIANALAAAALSMSVGATLDAIKAGLANLKAVPGRLFPIKLAENQLLLDDSYNANVG
;
A
#
# COMPACT_ATOMS: atom_id res chain seq x y z
N MET A 1 -8.80 -2.57 -8.74
CA MET A 1 -7.95 -1.88 -9.73
C MET A 1 -7.43 -0.58 -9.15
N ASN A 2 -6.32 -0.04 -9.65
CA ASN A 2 -5.80 1.24 -9.19
C ASN A 2 -6.66 2.38 -9.76
N ALA A 3 -7.27 3.23 -8.92
CA ALA A 3 -8.07 4.36 -9.38
C ALA A 3 -7.25 5.45 -10.08
N ASP A 4 -5.96 5.57 -9.74
CA ASP A 4 -5.05 6.56 -10.34
C ASP A 4 -4.54 6.13 -11.72
N ASN A 5 -4.51 4.82 -11.99
CA ASN A 5 -4.00 4.27 -13.24
C ASN A 5 -4.68 2.93 -13.59
N ASN A 6 -5.63 2.99 -14.53
CA ASN A 6 -6.35 1.83 -15.03
C ASN A 6 -6.87 2.09 -16.45
N ASP A 7 -7.26 1.02 -17.13
CA ASP A 7 -7.91 1.08 -18.43
C ASP A 7 -9.38 0.61 -18.34
N TRP A 8 -10.15 1.27 -17.46
CA TRP A 8 -11.53 0.89 -17.18
C TRP A 8 -12.41 0.85 -18.43
N LEU A 9 -12.20 1.75 -19.40
CA LEU A 9 -12.96 1.82 -20.65
C LEU A 9 -12.96 0.48 -21.40
N ASN A 10 -11.81 -0.21 -21.41
CA ASN A 10 -11.68 -1.51 -22.05
C ASN A 10 -12.01 -2.65 -21.08
N TRP A 11 -11.54 -2.58 -19.83
CA TRP A 11 -11.69 -3.67 -18.85
C TRP A 11 -13.13 -3.92 -18.41
N GLN A 12 -13.99 -2.90 -18.41
CA GLN A 12 -15.40 -3.05 -17.98
C GLN A 12 -16.14 -4.12 -18.79
N SER A 13 -15.80 -4.29 -20.08
CA SER A 13 -16.40 -5.29 -20.96
C SER A 13 -16.05 -6.73 -20.55
N VAL A 14 -14.84 -6.95 -20.04
CA VAL A 14 -14.34 -8.26 -19.60
C VAL A 14 -14.74 -8.56 -18.16
N ILE A 15 -14.71 -7.54 -17.30
CA ILE A 15 -15.11 -7.65 -15.89
C ILE A 15 -16.62 -7.94 -15.79
N GLY A 16 -17.43 -7.30 -16.63
CA GLY A 16 -18.88 -7.45 -16.65
C GLY A 16 -19.53 -6.91 -15.38
N SER A 17 -20.50 -7.66 -14.84
CA SER A 17 -21.27 -7.29 -13.64
C SER A 17 -20.63 -7.71 -12.31
N ARG A 18 -19.37 -8.20 -12.34
CA ARG A 18 -18.66 -8.60 -11.12
C ARG A 18 -18.42 -7.38 -10.23
N LYS A 19 -18.38 -7.60 -8.91
CA LYS A 19 -18.02 -6.55 -7.96
C LYS A 19 -16.62 -6.02 -8.27
N VAL A 20 -16.50 -4.71 -8.34
CA VAL A 20 -15.24 -4.00 -8.58
C VAL A 20 -14.87 -3.24 -7.32
N TRP A 21 -13.60 -3.34 -6.93
CA TRP A 21 -13.00 -2.42 -5.97
C TRP A 21 -11.87 -1.63 -6.59
N ARG A 22 -11.75 -0.39 -6.15
CA ARG A 22 -10.72 0.56 -6.52
C ARG A 22 -9.87 0.94 -5.31
N PHE A 23 -8.58 1.15 -5.54
CA PHE A 23 -7.68 1.65 -4.52
C PHE A 23 -6.90 2.86 -5.06
N SER A 24 -6.66 3.82 -4.19
CA SER A 24 -5.87 5.03 -4.43
C SER A 24 -5.79 5.78 -3.10
N PRO A 25 -4.65 6.38 -2.74
CA PRO A 25 -4.55 7.18 -1.52
C PRO A 25 -5.61 8.30 -1.43
N ASN A 26 -5.97 8.92 -2.55
CA ASN A 26 -6.77 10.16 -2.55
C ASN A 26 -7.80 10.31 -3.70
N ALA A 27 -7.95 9.33 -4.60
CA ALA A 27 -8.96 9.42 -5.65
C ALA A 27 -10.37 9.35 -5.08
N ALA A 28 -11.27 10.23 -5.56
CA ALA A 28 -12.65 10.34 -5.08
C ALA A 28 -13.49 9.07 -5.29
N ASN A 29 -13.12 8.23 -6.26
CA ASN A 29 -13.82 6.99 -6.61
C ASN A 29 -13.13 5.73 -6.05
N SER A 30 -12.31 5.88 -5.01
CA SER A 30 -11.57 4.80 -4.39
C SER A 30 -12.34 4.16 -3.24
N ASP A 31 -12.38 2.82 -3.20
CA ASP A 31 -12.94 2.04 -2.10
C ASP A 31 -11.94 1.87 -0.94
N PHE A 32 -10.64 2.01 -1.24
CA PHE A 32 -9.54 1.87 -0.30
C PHE A 32 -8.65 3.10 -0.37
N THR A 33 -8.62 3.89 0.69
CA THR A 33 -7.89 5.18 0.74
C THR A 33 -6.96 5.28 1.94
N ALA A 34 -6.09 6.28 1.92
CA ALA A 34 -5.16 6.57 3.01
C ALA A 34 -5.27 8.05 3.41
N THR A 35 -5.52 8.30 4.68
CA THR A 35 -5.60 9.66 5.26
C THR A 35 -4.63 9.79 6.44
N ASN A 36 -4.44 11.01 6.94
CA ASN A 36 -3.52 11.28 8.06
C ASN A 36 -2.11 10.71 7.85
N ILE A 37 -1.60 10.82 6.62
CA ILE A 37 -0.31 10.25 6.24
C ILE A 37 0.81 11.00 6.94
N HIS A 38 1.53 10.31 7.82
CA HIS A 38 2.66 10.81 8.56
C HIS A 38 3.88 9.92 8.32
N VAL A 39 4.92 10.50 7.71
CA VAL A 39 6.17 9.78 7.44
C VAL A 39 7.08 9.96 8.65
N THR A 40 7.53 8.85 9.23
CA THR A 40 8.39 8.79 10.41
C THR A 40 9.72 8.13 10.08
N SER A 41 10.65 8.13 11.02
CA SER A 41 11.89 7.35 10.95
C SER A 41 11.67 5.83 10.94
N HIS A 42 10.49 5.36 11.36
CA HIS A 42 10.16 3.94 11.50
C HIS A 42 9.30 3.40 10.35
N GLY A 43 8.84 4.27 9.44
CA GLY A 43 7.92 3.93 8.36
C GLY A 43 6.88 5.01 8.14
N THR A 44 5.80 4.65 7.47
CA THR A 44 4.68 5.56 7.19
C THR A 44 3.45 5.16 7.99
N GLU A 45 2.98 6.06 8.84
CA GLU A 45 1.73 5.94 9.57
C GLU A 45 0.59 6.55 8.76
N PHE A 46 -0.56 5.90 8.71
CA PHE A 46 -1.76 6.44 8.07
C PHE A 46 -3.02 5.73 8.55
N THR A 47 -4.16 6.39 8.40
CA THR A 47 -5.48 5.78 8.56
C THR A 47 -5.88 5.13 7.23
N LEU A 48 -5.90 3.79 7.21
CA LEU A 48 -6.44 2.99 6.11
C LEU A 48 -7.96 3.02 6.20
N GLN A 49 -8.64 3.56 5.17
CA GLN A 49 -10.10 3.49 5.06
C GLN A 49 -10.47 2.42 4.04
N THR A 50 -11.46 1.59 4.40
CA THR A 50 -11.92 0.46 3.59
C THR A 50 -13.45 0.42 3.54
N PRO A 51 -14.06 -0.42 2.68
CA PRO A 51 -15.51 -0.54 2.62
C PRO A 51 -16.19 -1.02 3.92
N THR A 52 -15.45 -1.61 4.86
CA THR A 52 -16.00 -2.12 6.13
C THR A 52 -15.57 -1.31 7.34
N GLY A 53 -14.87 -0.19 7.15
CA GLY A 53 -14.40 0.68 8.23
C GLY A 53 -12.95 1.13 8.04
N SER A 54 -12.43 1.80 9.06
CA SER A 54 -11.10 2.40 9.05
C SER A 54 -10.22 1.85 10.17
N VAL A 55 -8.91 1.82 9.94
CA VAL A 55 -7.93 1.37 10.93
C VAL A 55 -6.61 2.12 10.75
N ASP A 56 -6.00 2.54 11.86
CA ASP A 56 -4.67 3.14 11.84
C ASP A 56 -3.60 2.06 11.72
N VAL A 57 -2.72 2.24 10.74
CA VAL A 57 -1.66 1.30 10.38
C VAL A 57 -0.30 1.99 10.35
N LEU A 58 0.73 1.22 10.71
CA LEU A 58 2.13 1.56 10.48
C LEU A 58 2.64 0.64 9.38
N LEU A 59 3.12 1.24 8.29
CA LEU A 59 3.81 0.53 7.22
C LEU A 59 5.32 0.73 7.41
N PRO A 60 6.09 -0.29 7.82
CA PRO A 60 7.53 -0.20 8.09
C PRO A 60 8.38 -0.16 6.81
N LEU A 61 7.89 0.54 5.78
CA LEU A 61 8.59 0.75 4.52
C LEU A 61 8.72 2.26 4.26
N PRO A 62 9.88 2.71 3.74
CA PRO A 62 10.02 4.08 3.27
C PRO A 62 9.23 4.31 1.98
N GLY A 63 8.78 5.55 1.77
CA GLY A 63 8.21 5.99 0.51
C GLY A 63 6.68 5.91 0.39
N ARG A 64 6.07 7.00 -0.09
CA ARG A 64 4.61 7.13 -0.27
C ARG A 64 4.02 6.14 -1.28
N HIS A 65 4.81 5.68 -2.26
CA HIS A 65 4.36 4.69 -3.25
C HIS A 65 3.98 3.35 -2.60
N ASN A 66 4.60 3.01 -1.45
CA ASN A 66 4.27 1.79 -0.73
C ASN A 66 2.89 1.84 -0.06
N ILE A 67 2.32 3.04 0.14
CA ILE A 67 0.92 3.18 0.58
C ILE A 67 -0.02 2.57 -0.46
N ALA A 68 0.14 2.90 -1.75
CA ALA A 68 -0.71 2.35 -2.80
C ALA A 68 -0.62 0.81 -2.87
N ASN A 69 0.59 0.25 -2.67
CA ASN A 69 0.78 -1.20 -2.57
C ASN A 69 0.06 -1.79 -1.35
N ALA A 70 0.12 -1.13 -0.20
CA ALA A 70 -0.60 -1.54 1.00
C ALA A 70 -2.13 -1.49 0.80
N LEU A 71 -2.66 -0.48 0.11
CA LEU A 71 -4.08 -0.39 -0.24
C LEU A 71 -4.51 -1.54 -1.17
N ALA A 72 -3.69 -1.85 -2.17
CA ALA A 72 -3.94 -2.99 -3.07
C ALA A 72 -3.94 -4.32 -2.30
N ALA A 73 -2.98 -4.52 -1.40
CA ALA A 73 -2.90 -5.72 -0.56
C ALA A 73 -4.09 -5.84 0.39
N ALA A 74 -4.55 -4.73 0.99
CA ALA A 74 -5.75 -4.69 1.82
C ALA A 74 -6.99 -5.08 1.02
N ALA A 75 -7.16 -4.52 -0.19
CA ALA A 75 -8.28 -4.85 -1.07
C ALA A 75 -8.33 -6.34 -1.45
N LEU A 76 -7.18 -6.92 -1.80
CA LEU A 76 -7.08 -8.35 -2.12
C LEU A 76 -7.38 -9.20 -0.88
N SER A 77 -6.80 -8.86 0.27
CA SER A 77 -6.98 -9.61 1.53
C SER A 77 -8.44 -9.58 2.01
N MET A 78 -9.10 -8.42 1.95
CA MET A 78 -10.52 -8.31 2.31
C MET A 78 -11.43 -9.07 1.34
N SER A 79 -11.05 -9.18 0.07
CA SER A 79 -11.86 -9.91 -0.91
C SER A 79 -11.95 -11.40 -0.61
N VAL A 80 -11.01 -11.93 0.18
CA VAL A 80 -10.97 -13.32 0.66
C VAL A 80 -11.26 -13.45 2.16
N GLY A 81 -11.76 -12.39 2.81
CA GLY A 81 -12.29 -12.47 4.19
C GLY A 81 -11.37 -11.98 5.30
N ALA A 82 -10.25 -11.31 5.01
CA ALA A 82 -9.41 -10.71 6.06
C ALA A 82 -10.14 -9.59 6.80
N THR A 83 -9.97 -9.54 8.13
CA THR A 83 -10.48 -8.46 8.98
C THR A 83 -9.53 -7.25 8.99
N LEU A 84 -10.02 -6.09 9.44
CA LEU A 84 -9.18 -4.89 9.63
C LEU A 84 -7.99 -5.16 10.55
N ASP A 85 -8.20 -5.93 11.62
CA ASP A 85 -7.14 -6.31 12.56
C ASP A 85 -6.08 -7.19 11.89
N ALA A 86 -6.49 -8.15 11.05
CA ALA A 86 -5.58 -8.99 10.29
C ALA A 86 -4.75 -8.17 9.30
N ILE A 87 -5.36 -7.20 8.62
CA ILE A 87 -4.67 -6.30 7.69
C ILE A 87 -3.66 -5.43 8.44
N LYS A 88 -4.07 -4.82 9.55
CA LYS A 88 -3.18 -4.02 10.39
C LYS A 88 -1.97 -4.83 10.85
N ALA A 89 -2.20 -6.03 11.40
CA ALA A 89 -1.13 -6.91 11.86
C ALA A 89 -0.21 -7.37 10.71
N GLY A 90 -0.79 -7.70 9.54
CA GLY A 90 -0.02 -8.11 8.37
C GLY A 90 0.88 -7.01 7.82
N LEU A 91 0.35 -5.79 7.70
CA LEU A 91 1.12 -4.63 7.24
C LEU A 91 2.21 -4.22 8.23
N ALA A 92 1.93 -4.29 9.54
CA ALA A 92 2.91 -3.94 10.57
C ALA A 92 4.11 -4.91 10.64
N ASN A 93 3.90 -6.18 10.28
CA ASN A 93 4.94 -7.22 10.29
C ASN A 93 5.73 -7.32 8.98
N LEU A 94 5.45 -6.44 8.02
CA LEU A 94 6.07 -6.49 6.71
C LEU A 94 7.56 -6.14 6.84
N LYS A 95 8.42 -6.97 6.25
CA LYS A 95 9.86 -6.71 6.19
C LYS A 95 10.21 -6.16 4.83
N ALA A 96 11.08 -5.15 4.79
CA ALA A 96 11.63 -4.67 3.54
C ALA A 96 12.24 -5.83 2.75
N VAL A 97 12.01 -5.83 1.44
CA VAL A 97 12.56 -6.84 0.54
C VAL A 97 13.99 -6.41 0.19
N PRO A 98 15.01 -7.26 0.35
CA PRO A 98 16.38 -6.94 -0.06
C PRO A 98 16.42 -6.40 -1.51
N GLY A 99 17.18 -5.32 -1.72
CA GLY A 99 17.26 -4.62 -3.00
C GLY A 99 16.08 -3.69 -3.35
N ARG A 100 15.04 -3.55 -2.53
CA ARG A 100 13.92 -2.60 -2.74
C ARG A 100 13.80 -1.62 -1.58
N LEU A 101 14.49 -0.49 -1.66
CA LEU A 101 14.66 0.51 -0.58
C LEU A 101 14.93 -0.15 0.78
N PHE A 102 15.80 -1.16 0.80
CA PHE A 102 16.07 -1.97 1.98
C PHE A 102 17.00 -1.21 2.96
N PRO A 103 16.58 -0.92 4.19
CA PRO A 103 17.40 -0.19 5.15
C PRO A 103 18.48 -1.08 5.77
N ILE A 104 19.74 -0.71 5.59
CA ILE A 104 20.92 -1.34 6.18
C ILE A 104 21.57 -0.34 7.14
N LYS A 105 21.45 -0.58 8.45
CA LYS A 105 22.14 0.24 9.46
C LYS A 105 23.62 -0.14 9.50
N LEU A 106 24.50 0.80 9.16
CA LEU A 106 25.95 0.62 9.17
C LEU A 106 26.56 1.07 10.51
N ALA A 107 26.06 2.16 11.09
CA ALA A 107 26.48 2.72 12.38
C ALA A 107 25.35 3.58 13.01
N GLU A 108 25.61 4.19 14.17
CA GLU A 108 24.61 4.93 14.96
C GLU A 108 23.87 6.03 14.16
N ASN A 109 24.58 6.68 13.22
CA ASN A 109 24.04 7.72 12.34
C ASN A 109 24.28 7.43 10.84
N GLN A 110 24.47 6.16 10.46
CA GLN A 110 24.70 5.76 9.07
C GLN A 110 23.67 4.73 8.63
N LEU A 111 22.79 5.15 7.72
CA LEU A 111 21.77 4.32 7.10
C LEU A 111 22.06 4.25 5.60
N LEU A 112 22.29 3.04 5.10
CA LEU A 112 22.31 2.74 3.67
C LEU A 112 20.92 2.28 3.25
N LEU A 113 20.41 2.79 2.13
CA LEU A 113 19.20 2.28 1.49
C LEU A 113 19.64 1.48 0.26
N ASP A 114 19.53 0.15 0.35
CA ASP A 114 19.79 -0.76 -0.76
C ASP A 114 18.57 -0.84 -1.68
N ASP A 115 18.65 -0.15 -2.82
CA ASP A 115 17.66 -0.17 -3.90
C ASP A 115 18.25 -0.80 -5.19
N SER A 116 19.15 -1.78 -5.04
CA SER A 116 19.92 -2.36 -6.13
C SER A 116 19.17 -3.37 -7.01
N TYR A 117 17.92 -3.73 -6.67
CA TYR A 117 17.19 -4.80 -7.36
C TYR A 117 16.92 -4.48 -8.84
N ASN A 118 16.41 -3.28 -9.13
CA ASN A 118 16.13 -2.86 -10.51
C ASN A 118 15.96 -1.33 -10.56
N ALA A 119 16.35 -0.72 -11.68
CA ALA A 119 16.16 0.71 -11.93
C ALA A 119 15.70 0.92 -13.38
N ASN A 120 14.64 1.71 -13.57
CA ASN A 120 14.19 2.20 -14.86
C ASN A 120 13.90 3.70 -14.76
N VAL A 121 13.92 4.40 -15.89
CA VAL A 121 13.81 5.87 -15.94
C VAL A 121 12.35 6.36 -15.94
N GLY A 122 11.39 5.44 -16.11
CA GLY A 122 10.01 5.74 -16.50
C GLY A 122 9.89 5.85 -18.02
#